data_AF-A0A3N5MUE2-F1
#
_entry.id   AF-A0A3N5MUE2-F1
#
_cell.length_a   1.000
_cell.length_b   1.000
_cell.length_c   1.000
_cell.angle_alpha   90.00
_cell.angle_beta   90.00
_cell.angle_gamma   90.00
#
_symmetry.space_group_name_H-M   'P 1'
#
loop_
_entity.id
_entity.type
_entity.pdbx_description
1 polymer ?
#
loop_
_entity_poly.entity_id
_entity_poly.type
_entity_poly.pdbx_seq_one_letter_code
_entity_poly.pdbx_strand_id
1 'polypeptide(L)'
;MKKTSGYISSLVMLLGLLPFAAAQDTLRTYGPRIGIDLARIPGYFTRPPEYGAEIWVDAELFRDVYPALELGYSALSIDSISYDYSSAGPFFRAGADYNFLSFADRSKHHSITAGFRLGTARFTHRADDISIPGNYWGEYPPGSYSHKL
;
A
#
# COMPACT_ATOMS: atom_id res chain seq x y z
N MET A 1 11.34 -26.97 -26.75
CA MET A 1 11.16 -26.16 -25.53
C MET A 1 11.73 -24.78 -25.80
N LYS A 2 10.89 -23.74 -25.64
CA LYS A 2 11.05 -22.40 -26.26
C LYS A 2 11.88 -21.43 -25.38
N LYS A 3 12.47 -20.45 -26.06
CA LYS A 3 13.51 -19.47 -25.68
C LYS A 3 13.14 -18.54 -24.50
N THR A 4 13.27 -18.98 -23.24
CA THR A 4 13.05 -18.11 -22.05
C THR A 4 14.30 -17.30 -21.63
N SER A 5 15.50 -17.74 -22.05
CA SER A 5 16.77 -17.14 -21.63
C SER A 5 17.00 -15.69 -22.12
N GLY A 6 16.48 -15.32 -23.28
CA GLY A 6 16.71 -13.98 -23.86
C GLY A 6 15.96 -12.84 -23.14
N TYR A 7 14.83 -13.14 -22.50
CA TYR A 7 14.05 -12.14 -21.78
C TYR A 7 14.67 -11.78 -20.43
N ILE A 8 15.33 -12.76 -19.78
CA ILE A 8 16.01 -12.55 -18.49
C ILE A 8 17.24 -11.65 -18.67
N SER A 9 18.02 -11.86 -19.74
CA SER A 9 19.17 -10.99 -20.04
C SER A 9 18.74 -9.58 -20.44
N SER A 10 17.63 -9.43 -21.17
CA SER A 10 17.06 -8.12 -21.52
C SER A 10 16.57 -7.34 -20.29
N LEU A 11 16.04 -8.03 -19.27
CA LEU A 11 15.56 -7.39 -18.04
C LEU A 11 16.70 -6.86 -17.17
N VAL A 12 17.82 -7.60 -17.10
CA VAL A 12 19.02 -7.19 -16.35
C VAL A 12 19.71 -6.00 -17.03
N MET A 13 19.72 -5.95 -18.36
CA MET A 13 20.28 -4.83 -19.11
C MET A 13 19.45 -3.54 -18.97
N LEU A 14 18.13 -3.67 -18.82
CA LEU A 14 17.23 -2.53 -18.59
C LEU A 14 17.37 -1.97 -17.16
N LEU A 15 17.65 -2.82 -16.16
CA LEU A 15 17.93 -2.36 -14.79
C LEU A 15 19.30 -1.66 -14.65
N GLY A 16 20.29 -2.02 -15.48
CA GLY A 16 21.63 -1.44 -15.45
C GLY A 16 21.76 -0.04 -16.09
N LEU A 17 20.72 0.45 -16.78
CA LEU A 17 20.70 1.76 -17.42
C LEU A 17 20.13 2.88 -16.53
N LEU A 18 19.78 2.59 -15.27
CA LEU A 18 19.47 3.66 -14.32
C LEU A 18 20.76 4.43 -14.02
N PRO A 19 20.85 5.74 -14.31
CA PRO A 19 22.00 6.52 -13.91
C PRO A 19 22.08 6.48 -12.37
N PHE A 20 23.17 5.92 -11.84
CA PHE A 20 23.62 6.24 -10.49
C PHE A 20 24.00 7.72 -10.52
N ALA A 21 23.03 8.59 -10.21
CA ALA A 21 23.30 10.01 -10.08
C ALA A 21 24.29 10.21 -8.93
N ALA A 22 25.52 10.56 -9.29
CA ALA A 22 26.52 11.05 -8.35
C ALA A 22 25.94 12.27 -7.62
N ALA A 23 26.14 12.31 -6.31
CA ALA A 23 25.60 13.32 -5.41
C ALA A 23 25.97 14.74 -5.87
N GLN A 24 25.00 15.47 -6.39
CA GLN A 24 25.14 16.90 -6.66
C GLN A 24 24.61 17.67 -5.45
N ASP A 25 25.55 18.15 -4.63
CA ASP A 25 25.29 19.04 -3.50
C ASP A 25 24.67 20.35 -4.02
N THR A 26 23.34 20.39 -4.01
CA THR A 26 22.53 21.51 -4.49
C THR A 26 21.66 21.97 -3.33
N LEU A 27 21.97 23.18 -2.85
CA LEU A 27 21.11 24.05 -2.05
C LEU A 27 19.66 23.58 -1.97
N ARG A 28 19.30 23.01 -0.81
CA ARG A 28 17.95 22.99 -0.20
C ARG A 28 16.79 22.97 -1.20
N THR A 29 16.50 21.81 -1.79
CA THR A 29 15.21 21.56 -2.46
C THR A 29 14.21 21.03 -1.43
N TYR A 30 13.55 21.93 -0.69
CA TYR A 30 12.30 21.56 0.01
C TYR A 30 11.19 21.54 -1.05
N GLY A 31 11.05 20.39 -1.70
CA GLY A 31 9.99 20.14 -2.69
C GLY A 31 8.94 19.20 -2.12
N PRO A 32 7.75 19.14 -2.76
CA PRO A 32 6.79 18.09 -2.48
C PRO A 32 7.46 16.73 -2.68
N ARG A 33 7.28 15.82 -1.73
CA ARG A 33 7.70 14.42 -1.84
C ARG A 33 6.50 13.62 -2.31
N ILE A 34 6.72 12.79 -3.32
CA ILE A 34 5.75 11.81 -3.78
C ILE A 34 6.39 10.45 -3.70
N GLY A 35 5.64 9.46 -3.24
CA GLY A 35 6.10 8.10 -3.19
C GLY A 35 4.97 7.12 -3.45
N ILE A 36 5.38 5.90 -3.74
CA ILE A 36 4.49 4.76 -3.90
C ILE A 36 4.88 3.73 -2.85
N ASP A 37 3.88 3.16 -2.18
CA ASP A 37 4.10 2.03 -1.30
C ASP A 37 3.68 0.74 -2.01
N LEU A 38 4.67 -0.15 -2.14
CA LEU A 38 4.57 -1.46 -2.76
C LEU A 38 4.65 -2.59 -1.71
N ALA A 39 4.58 -2.29 -0.42
CA ALA A 39 4.61 -3.27 0.67
C ALA A 39 3.50 -4.32 0.58
N ARG A 40 2.44 -4.05 -0.19
CA ARG A 40 1.35 -4.98 -0.48
C ARG A 40 1.63 -5.93 -1.66
N ILE A 41 2.72 -5.76 -2.41
CA ILE A 41 3.11 -6.70 -3.48
C ILE A 41 3.54 -8.06 -2.92
N PRO A 42 4.40 -8.15 -1.88
CA PRO A 42 4.71 -9.43 -1.23
C PRO A 42 3.50 -10.14 -0.62
N GLY A 43 2.41 -9.40 -0.35
CA GLY A 43 1.14 -9.95 0.13
C GLY A 43 0.52 -10.99 -0.82
N TYR A 44 0.93 -11.03 -2.09
CA TYR A 44 0.53 -12.13 -2.98
C TYR A 44 1.02 -13.50 -2.49
N PHE A 45 2.16 -13.53 -1.79
CA PHE A 45 2.75 -14.75 -1.25
C PHE A 45 2.27 -15.09 0.16
N THR A 46 1.49 -14.21 0.80
CA THR A 46 0.91 -14.49 2.12
C THR A 46 -0.32 -15.38 1.98
N ARG A 47 -0.67 -16.07 3.06
CA ARG A 47 -1.94 -16.79 3.19
C ARG A 47 -2.71 -16.13 4.34
N PRO A 48 -3.78 -15.37 4.07
CA PRO A 48 -4.43 -15.15 2.79
C PRO A 48 -3.66 -14.22 1.82
N PRO A 49 -3.91 -14.31 0.50
CA PRO A 49 -3.36 -13.38 -0.49
C PRO A 49 -3.96 -11.98 -0.34
N GLU A 50 -3.06 -11.00 -0.21
CA GLU A 50 -3.37 -9.58 -0.15
C GLU A 50 -2.67 -8.84 -1.29
N TYR A 51 -3.37 -7.92 -1.94
CA TYR A 51 -2.78 -7.07 -2.97
C TYR A 51 -3.28 -5.64 -2.85
N GLY A 52 -2.42 -4.69 -3.22
CA GLY A 52 -2.77 -3.29 -3.17
C GLY A 52 -1.62 -2.42 -3.61
N ALA A 53 -1.94 -1.15 -3.84
CA ALA A 53 -0.97 -0.11 -4.13
C ALA A 53 -1.43 1.16 -3.42
N GLU A 54 -0.47 1.93 -2.93
CA GLU A 54 -0.71 3.19 -2.27
C GLU A 54 0.24 4.23 -2.83
N ILE A 55 -0.27 5.45 -2.99
CA ILE A 55 0.50 6.62 -3.39
C ILE A 55 0.37 7.60 -2.23
N TRP A 56 1.48 8.17 -1.84
CA TRP A 56 1.53 9.21 -0.82
C TRP A 56 2.19 10.46 -1.38
N VAL A 57 1.70 11.61 -0.93
CA VAL A 57 2.27 12.91 -1.23
C VAL A 57 2.34 13.72 0.05
N ASP A 58 3.47 14.36 0.28
CA ASP A 58 3.63 15.30 1.37
C ASP A 58 4.46 16.52 0.92
N ALA A 59 4.40 17.60 1.68
CA ALA A 59 5.22 18.78 1.42
C ALA A 59 5.49 19.53 2.71
N GLU A 60 6.65 20.18 2.83
CA GLU A 60 6.89 21.12 3.93
C GLU A 60 6.09 22.40 3.67
N LEU A 61 4.92 22.49 4.30
CA LEU A 61 4.06 23.67 4.17
C LEU A 61 4.39 24.72 5.24
N PHE A 62 4.77 24.27 6.43
CA PHE A 62 5.26 25.12 7.52
C PHE A 62 6.60 24.58 8.01
N ARG A 63 7.34 25.41 8.75
CA ARG A 63 8.63 25.01 9.32
C ARG A 63 8.48 23.72 10.11
N ASP A 64 9.16 22.67 9.65
CA ASP A 64 9.24 21.36 10.29
C ASP A 64 7.89 20.58 10.36
N VAL A 65 6.85 21.06 9.66
CA VAL A 65 5.52 20.40 9.56
C VAL A 65 5.24 19.98 8.12
N TYR A 66 4.94 18.70 7.95
CA TYR A 66 4.73 18.03 6.67
C TYR A 66 3.31 17.48 6.61
N PRO A 67 2.30 18.23 6.15
CA PRO A 67 1.02 17.65 5.77
C PRO A 67 1.22 16.53 4.74
N ALA A 68 0.57 15.40 4.97
CA ALA A 68 0.66 14.20 4.15
C ALA A 68 -0.74 13.74 3.71
N LEU A 69 -0.85 13.32 2.46
CA LEU A 69 -2.04 12.73 1.86
C LEU A 69 -1.68 11.38 1.26
N GLU A 70 -2.50 10.37 1.52
CA GLU A 70 -2.30 9.01 1.06
C GLU A 70 -3.58 8.52 0.39
N LEU A 71 -3.43 7.96 -0.80
CA LEU A 71 -4.52 7.39 -1.60
C LEU A 71 -4.09 6.01 -2.04
N GLY A 72 -4.93 5.01 -1.80
CA GLY A 72 -4.58 3.66 -2.21
C GLY A 72 -5.79 2.78 -2.44
N TYR A 73 -5.49 1.60 -2.95
CA TYR A 73 -6.45 0.53 -3.17
C TYR A 73 -5.93 -0.73 -2.52
N SER A 74 -6.81 -1.45 -1.82
CA SER A 74 -6.48 -2.70 -1.16
C SER A 74 -7.52 -3.75 -1.48
N ALA A 75 -7.06 -4.98 -1.65
CA ALA A 75 -7.90 -6.14 -1.84
C ALA A 75 -7.32 -7.35 -1.12
N LEU A 76 -8.22 -8.18 -0.61
CA LEU A 76 -7.96 -9.35 0.21
C LEU A 76 -8.89 -10.46 -0.27
N SER A 77 -8.35 -11.65 -0.49
CA SER A 77 -9.13 -12.87 -0.78
C SER A 77 -8.74 -13.95 0.21
N ILE A 78 -9.73 -14.54 0.88
CA ILE A 78 -9.58 -15.64 1.80
C ILE A 78 -10.38 -16.80 1.24
N ASP A 79 -9.68 -17.83 0.79
CA ASP A 79 -10.30 -19.06 0.32
C ASP A 79 -10.17 -20.10 1.45
N SER A 80 -11.29 -20.61 1.95
CA SER A 80 -11.33 -21.59 3.04
C SER A 80 -12.34 -22.69 2.76
N ILE A 81 -12.17 -23.84 3.41
CA ILE A 81 -13.00 -25.04 3.17
C ILE A 81 -14.49 -24.81 3.52
N SER A 82 -14.80 -23.81 4.35
CA SER A 82 -16.15 -23.57 4.87
C SER A 82 -16.72 -22.18 4.57
N TYR A 83 -15.91 -21.29 3.98
CA TYR A 83 -16.32 -19.95 3.58
C TYR A 83 -15.29 -19.35 2.63
N ASP A 84 -15.77 -18.64 1.61
CA ASP A 84 -14.93 -17.80 0.76
C ASP A 84 -15.25 -16.33 1.04
N TYR A 85 -14.22 -15.55 1.37
CA TYR A 85 -14.38 -14.14 1.71
C TYR A 85 -13.45 -13.27 0.89
N SER A 86 -14.02 -12.30 0.18
CA SER A 86 -13.26 -11.29 -0.54
C SER A 86 -13.66 -9.89 -0.10
N SER A 87 -12.67 -9.01 0.01
CA SER A 87 -12.84 -7.61 0.39
C SER A 87 -11.95 -6.75 -0.47
N ALA A 88 -12.51 -5.78 -1.18
CA ALA A 88 -11.73 -4.90 -2.04
C ALA A 88 -12.29 -3.47 -2.06
N GLY A 89 -11.40 -2.49 -2.10
CA GLY A 89 -11.83 -1.09 -2.10
C GLY A 89 -10.71 -0.06 -1.95
N PRO A 90 -11.02 1.20 -2.30
CA PRO A 90 -10.13 2.33 -2.08
C PRO A 90 -10.12 2.80 -0.63
N PHE A 91 -8.99 3.35 -0.21
CA PHE A 91 -8.85 4.08 1.04
C PHE A 91 -8.13 5.40 0.82
N PHE A 92 -8.40 6.34 1.71
CA PHE A 92 -7.80 7.65 1.75
C PHE A 92 -7.32 7.94 3.17
N ARG A 93 -6.12 8.49 3.32
CA ARG A 93 -5.60 8.98 4.60
C ARG A 93 -5.08 10.40 4.43
N ALA A 94 -5.28 11.21 5.45
CA ALA A 94 -4.76 12.56 5.54
C ALA A 94 -4.16 12.76 6.94
N GLY A 95 -3.04 13.45 7.01
CA GLY A 95 -2.29 13.59 8.24
C GLY A 95 -1.28 14.71 8.19
N ALA A 96 -0.51 14.82 9.27
CA ALA A 96 0.63 15.71 9.32
C ALA A 96 1.74 15.08 10.15
N ASP A 97 2.97 15.23 9.67
CA ASP A 97 4.17 14.77 10.34
C ASP A 97 4.98 15.97 10.83
N TYR A 98 5.47 15.91 12.07
CA TYR A 98 6.33 16.93 12.68
C TYR A 98 7.75 16.40 12.83
N ASN A 99 8.72 17.14 12.29
CA ASN A 99 10.14 16.77 12.38
C ASN A 99 10.73 17.34 13.68
N PHE A 100 11.16 16.46 14.58
CA PHE A 100 11.77 16.86 15.86
C PHE A 100 13.25 17.23 15.72
N LEU A 101 13.89 16.80 14.63
CA LEU A 101 15.28 17.16 14.34
C LEU A 101 15.32 18.51 13.62
N SER A 102 15.23 19.58 14.39
CA SER A 102 15.50 20.94 13.93
C SER A 102 17.00 21.26 14.07
N PHE A 103 17.86 20.68 13.25
CA PHE A 103 19.25 21.15 13.21
C PHE A 103 19.30 22.58 12.65
N ALA A 104 20.14 23.43 13.26
CA ALA A 104 20.45 24.76 12.74
C ALA A 104 21.10 24.68 11.34
N ASP A 105 21.81 23.57 11.09
CA ASP A 105 22.40 23.24 9.81
C ASP A 105 21.46 22.32 9.02
N ARG A 106 20.62 22.94 8.18
CA ARG A 106 19.62 22.25 7.34
C ARG A 106 20.23 21.56 6.11
N SER A 107 21.56 21.52 6.00
CA SER A 107 22.28 20.78 4.94
C SER A 107 22.31 19.27 5.19
N LYS A 108 22.03 18.82 6.43
CA LYS A 108 22.00 17.40 6.77
C LYS A 108 20.60 16.83 6.55
N HIS A 109 20.48 15.86 5.64
CA HIS A 109 19.22 15.21 5.24
C HIS A 109 18.61 14.24 6.27
N HIS A 110 19.02 14.31 7.53
CA HIS A 110 18.46 13.45 8.58
C HIS A 110 17.15 14.05 9.09
N SER A 111 16.11 13.23 9.12
CA SER A 111 14.81 13.59 9.69
C SER A 111 14.35 12.49 10.64
N ILE A 112 13.79 12.90 11.78
CA ILE A 112 13.06 12.03 12.70
C ILE A 112 11.73 12.71 12.87
N THR A 113 10.73 12.09 12.28
CA THR A 113 9.41 12.68 12.15
C THR A 113 8.43 11.80 12.89
N ALA A 114 7.53 12.40 13.68
CA ALA A 114 6.34 11.70 14.15
C ALA A 114 5.11 12.52 13.80
N GLY A 115 4.03 11.82 13.51
CA GLY A 115 2.81 12.43 13.04
C GLY A 115 1.62 11.55 13.28
N PHE A 116 0.47 12.06 12.89
CA PHE A 116 -0.79 11.36 12.95
C PHE A 116 -1.41 11.31 11.56
N ARG A 117 -2.09 10.21 11.27
CA ARG A 117 -2.84 9.99 10.02
C ARG A 117 -4.25 9.57 10.37
N LEU A 118 -5.23 10.27 9.81
CA LEU A 118 -6.65 9.92 9.90
C LEU A 118 -7.09 9.40 8.54
N GLY A 119 -7.76 8.26 8.52
CA GLY A 119 -8.14 7.58 7.29
C GLY A 119 -9.61 7.24 7.22
N THR A 120 -10.12 7.21 6.00
CA THR A 120 -11.42 6.64 5.65
C THR A 120 -11.22 5.62 4.55
N ALA A 121 -12.06 4.60 4.52
CA ALA A 121 -12.03 3.60 3.47
C ALA A 121 -13.44 3.17 3.09
N ARG A 122 -13.59 2.71 1.85
CA ARG A 122 -14.84 2.14 1.34
C ARG A 122 -14.55 0.78 0.76
N PHE A 123 -15.09 -0.26 1.37
CA PHE A 123 -14.79 -1.64 1.01
C PHE A 123 -16.08 -2.36 0.59
N THR A 124 -15.97 -3.08 -0.52
CA THR A 124 -17.00 -4.03 -0.93
C THR A 124 -16.59 -5.39 -0.40
N HIS A 125 -17.50 -5.99 0.37
CA HIS A 125 -17.32 -7.29 0.98
C HIS A 125 -18.22 -8.30 0.26
N ARG A 126 -17.69 -9.48 -0.02
CA ARG A 126 -18.42 -10.60 -0.61
C ARG A 126 -18.07 -11.87 0.15
N ALA A 127 -19.09 -12.56 0.63
CA ALA A 127 -18.98 -13.87 1.26
C ALA A 127 -19.77 -14.88 0.43
N ASP A 128 -19.08 -15.93 -0.02
CA ASP A 128 -19.64 -17.05 -0.77
C ASP A 128 -19.46 -18.36 0.02
N ASP A 129 -20.26 -19.38 -0.30
CA ASP A 129 -20.16 -20.75 0.25
C ASP A 129 -20.12 -20.86 1.79
N ILE A 130 -20.94 -20.08 2.49
CA ILE A 130 -21.13 -20.20 3.93
C ILE A 130 -21.84 -21.54 4.24
N SER A 131 -21.08 -22.55 4.65
CA SER A 131 -21.62 -23.82 5.12
C SER A 131 -21.79 -23.80 6.64
N ILE A 132 -23.03 -23.73 7.11
CA ILE A 132 -23.35 -23.82 8.54
C ILE A 132 -23.75 -25.28 8.84
N PRO A 133 -22.89 -26.11 9.45
CA PRO A 133 -23.28 -27.44 9.88
C PRO A 133 -24.41 -27.30 10.93
N GLY A 134 -25.61 -27.74 10.56
CA GLY A 134 -26.83 -27.48 11.32
C GLY A 134 -27.09 -28.50 12.43
N ASN A 135 -27.43 -28.01 13.63
CA ASN A 135 -27.94 -28.88 14.71
C ASN A 135 -29.10 -28.27 15.53
N TYR A 136 -29.76 -27.17 15.09
CA TYR A 136 -30.94 -26.66 15.82
C TYR A 136 -31.99 -25.95 14.93
N TRP A 137 -31.60 -25.20 13.91
CA TRP A 137 -32.53 -24.35 13.12
C TRP A 137 -32.74 -24.77 11.65
N GLY A 138 -32.28 -25.96 11.24
CA GLY A 138 -32.43 -26.48 9.88
C GLY A 138 -31.23 -26.23 8.95
N GLU A 139 -31.27 -26.83 7.76
CA GLU A 139 -30.25 -26.68 6.72
C GLU A 139 -30.47 -25.37 5.95
N TYR A 140 -29.46 -24.50 5.93
CA TYR A 140 -29.48 -23.30 5.10
C TYR A 140 -28.72 -23.59 3.80
N PRO A 141 -29.34 -23.38 2.62
CA PRO A 141 -28.64 -23.56 1.36
C PRO A 141 -27.47 -22.57 1.25
N PRO A 142 -26.33 -22.97 0.66
CA PRO A 142 -25.21 -22.07 0.41
C PRO A 142 -25.69 -20.90 -0.45
N GLY A 143 -25.39 -19.67 -0.01
CA GLY A 143 -25.83 -18.44 -0.64
C GLY A 143 -24.71 -17.41 -0.68
N SER A 144 -24.75 -16.55 -1.72
CA SER A 144 -23.81 -15.44 -1.89
C SER A 144 -24.36 -14.19 -1.21
N TYR A 145 -23.61 -13.60 -0.29
CA TYR A 145 -23.97 -12.37 0.40
C TYR A 145 -22.95 -11.28 0.06
N SER A 146 -23.42 -10.17 -0.51
CA SER A 146 -22.57 -9.02 -0.85
C SER A 146 -23.07 -7.76 -0.15
N HIS A 147 -22.16 -7.05 0.53
CA HIS A 147 -22.47 -5.82 1.25
C HIS A 147 -21.42 -4.73 0.93
N LYS A 148 -21.88 -3.49 0.74
CA LYS A 148 -21.02 -2.33 0.47
C LYS A 148 -20.96 -1.44 1.71
N LEU A 149 -19.76 -1.10 2.19
CA LEU A 149 -19.53 -0.20 3.34
C LEU A 149 -18.72 1.03 2.93
#